data_AF-A0A960SGQ2-F1
#
_entry.id   AF-A0A960SGQ2-F1
#
_cell.length_a   1.000
_cell.length_b   1.000
_cell.length_c   1.000
_cell.angle_alpha   90.00
_cell.angle_beta   90.00
_cell.angle_gamma   90.00
#
_symmetry.space_group_name_H-M   'P 1'
#
loop_
_entity.id
_entity.type
_entity.pdbx_description
1 polymer ?
#
loop_
_entity_poly.entity_id
_entity_poly.type
_entity_poly.pdbx_seq_one_letter_code
_entity_poly.pdbx_strand_id
1 'polypeptide(L)'
;MTCLSHLKKRVLFLALTVGFGFLVGCSSKKQETTQALKTDAELHELFPVSHRPEELAWASPKVCAECHTTAHEDWLKSHHSIANRLIIPEKDAEAFQVSTITDEAGVKYDLEHTGDSFAILEENPPATMPEGSDNPVIGVIGETPLWQYLVPTSKGRLQTQAMTWDPHNKEWFNVFGDENRRP
;
A
#
# COMPACT_ATOMS: atom_id res chain seq x y z
N MET A 1 10.49 -27.42 90.52
CA MET A 1 11.69 -27.05 89.74
C MET A 1 11.66 -27.82 88.42
N THR A 2 11.79 -27.08 87.30
CA THR A 2 12.11 -27.50 85.91
C THR A 2 11.21 -28.59 85.26
N CYS A 3 10.27 -28.25 84.37
CA CYS A 3 10.41 -27.78 82.97
C CYS A 3 10.89 -28.88 82.01
N LEU A 4 10.01 -29.34 81.11
CA LEU A 4 10.34 -29.65 79.71
C LEU A 4 9.06 -29.87 78.90
N SER A 5 8.95 -29.08 77.83
CA SER A 5 7.79 -28.80 77.02
C SER A 5 7.62 -29.80 75.86
N HIS A 6 6.36 -30.14 75.59
CA HIS A 6 5.92 -30.82 74.38
C HIS A 6 6.12 -29.93 73.14
N LEU A 7 6.92 -30.38 72.17
CA LEU A 7 6.93 -29.79 70.82
C LEU A 7 6.36 -30.80 69.82
N LYS A 8 5.09 -30.57 69.43
CA LYS A 8 4.39 -31.27 68.36
C LYS A 8 5.10 -31.00 67.03
N LYS A 9 5.66 -32.03 66.40
CA LYS A 9 6.11 -31.98 64.99
C LYS A 9 4.87 -31.87 64.10
N ARG A 10 4.60 -30.68 63.55
CA ARG A 10 3.61 -30.47 62.49
C ARG A 10 4.23 -30.89 61.17
N VAL A 11 3.72 -31.96 60.57
CA VAL A 11 4.02 -32.35 59.19
C VAL A 11 3.26 -31.38 58.29
N LEU A 12 4.00 -30.51 57.59
CA LEU A 12 3.44 -29.60 56.61
C LEU A 12 3.34 -30.35 55.27
N PHE A 13 2.14 -30.76 54.88
CA PHE A 13 1.86 -31.25 53.54
C PHE A 13 1.91 -30.08 52.56
N LEU A 14 2.94 -30.02 51.72
CA LEU A 14 3.03 -29.08 50.60
C LEU A 14 2.18 -29.66 49.46
N ALA A 15 0.95 -29.17 49.29
CA ALA A 15 0.10 -29.50 48.16
C ALA A 15 0.68 -28.81 46.91
N LEU A 16 1.29 -29.58 46.02
CA LEU A 16 1.76 -29.11 44.71
C LEU A 16 0.52 -28.97 43.79
N THR A 17 -0.08 -27.78 43.76
CA THR A 17 -1.12 -27.45 42.78
C THR A 17 -0.47 -27.33 41.39
N VAL A 18 -0.68 -28.35 40.55
CA VAL A 18 -0.35 -28.28 39.11
C VAL A 18 -1.33 -27.29 38.48
N GLY A 19 -0.87 -26.06 38.27
CA GLY A 19 -1.60 -25.05 37.52
C GLY A 19 -1.66 -25.46 36.05
N PHE A 20 -2.81 -25.95 35.60
CA PHE A 20 -3.10 -26.14 34.19
C PHE A 20 -3.30 -24.75 33.57
N GLY A 21 -2.22 -24.18 33.02
CA GLY A 21 -2.29 -22.93 32.29
C GLY A 21 -3.11 -23.12 31.02
N PHE A 22 -4.38 -22.71 31.05
CA PHE A 22 -5.14 -22.47 29.84
C PHE A 22 -4.47 -21.30 29.09
N LEU A 23 -3.63 -21.64 28.11
CA LEU A 23 -3.22 -20.69 27.08
C LEU A 23 -4.46 -20.39 26.25
N VAL A 24 -5.21 -19.36 26.65
CA VAL A 24 -6.18 -18.69 25.79
C VAL A 24 -5.37 -18.07 24.67
N GLY A 25 -5.21 -18.83 23.57
CA GLY A 25 -4.74 -18.30 22.32
C GLY A 25 -5.76 -17.27 21.85
N CYS A 26 -5.45 -15.99 22.04
CA CYS A 26 -6.07 -14.93 21.26
C CYS A 26 -5.72 -15.18 19.80
N SER A 27 -6.57 -15.95 19.11
CA SER A 27 -6.65 -15.90 17.67
C SER A 27 -7.14 -14.50 17.32
N SER A 28 -6.18 -13.57 17.22
CA SER A 28 -6.44 -12.31 16.55
C SER A 28 -6.85 -12.70 15.13
N LYS A 29 -8.15 -12.62 14.85
CA LYS A 29 -8.65 -12.59 13.49
C LYS A 29 -7.84 -11.49 12.82
N LYS A 30 -6.87 -11.88 11.98
CA LYS A 30 -6.21 -10.95 11.07
C LYS A 30 -7.36 -10.36 10.29
N GLN A 31 -7.73 -9.14 10.65
CA GLN A 31 -8.72 -8.37 9.95
C GLN A 31 -8.10 -8.24 8.56
N GLU A 32 -8.62 -9.00 7.60
CA GLU A 32 -8.37 -8.70 6.20
C GLU A 32 -8.86 -7.27 6.06
N THR A 33 -7.90 -6.35 6.07
CA THR A 33 -8.12 -4.99 5.68
C THR A 33 -8.46 -5.08 4.20
N THR A 34 -9.71 -5.41 3.87
CA THR A 34 -10.38 -4.78 2.74
C THR A 34 -10.18 -3.32 3.03
N GLN A 35 -9.16 -2.77 2.37
CA GLN A 35 -8.85 -1.37 2.27
C GLN A 35 -10.15 -0.75 1.80
N ALA A 36 -10.98 -0.35 2.78
CA ALA A 36 -12.19 0.38 2.53
C ALA A 36 -11.71 1.54 1.67
N LEU A 37 -12.14 1.53 0.42
CA LEU A 37 -11.86 2.54 -0.58
C LEU A 37 -11.84 3.88 0.16
N LYS A 38 -10.66 4.50 0.29
CA LYS A 38 -10.58 5.88 0.76
C LYS A 38 -11.61 6.64 -0.07
N THR A 39 -12.46 7.38 0.63
CA THR A 39 -13.85 7.67 0.27
C THR A 39 -14.01 8.01 -1.22
N ASP A 40 -15.05 7.47 -1.86
CA ASP A 40 -15.37 7.70 -3.27
C ASP A 40 -15.24 9.20 -3.68
N ALA A 41 -15.42 10.15 -2.76
CA ALA A 41 -15.24 11.57 -3.02
C ALA A 41 -13.79 11.99 -3.38
N GLU A 42 -12.78 11.58 -2.61
CA GLU A 42 -11.37 11.90 -2.91
C GLU A 42 -10.90 11.19 -4.19
N LEU A 43 -11.33 9.94 -4.37
CA LEU A 43 -11.11 9.18 -5.60
C LEU A 43 -11.76 9.86 -6.82
N HIS A 44 -12.98 10.38 -6.70
CA HIS A 44 -13.68 11.07 -7.79
C HIS A 44 -13.07 12.44 -8.12
N GLU A 45 -12.49 13.14 -7.13
CA GLU A 45 -11.79 14.40 -7.38
C GLU A 45 -10.44 14.17 -8.08
N LEU A 46 -9.70 13.14 -7.66
CA LEU A 46 -8.38 12.79 -8.17
C LEU A 46 -8.41 12.00 -9.48
N PHE A 47 -9.44 11.16 -9.66
CA PHE A 47 -9.73 10.39 -10.85
C PHE A 47 -11.16 10.71 -11.31
N PRO A 48 -11.38 11.84 -12.00
CA PRO A 48 -12.70 12.22 -12.46
C PRO A 48 -13.30 11.07 -13.28
N VAL A 49 -14.49 10.63 -12.87
CA VAL A 49 -15.29 9.69 -13.64
C VAL A 49 -15.37 10.23 -15.06
N SER A 50 -15.13 9.36 -16.04
CA SER A 50 -15.28 9.71 -17.45
C SER A 50 -16.55 10.53 -17.64
N HIS A 51 -16.48 11.52 -18.54
CA HIS A 51 -17.39 12.65 -18.78
C HIS A 51 -18.91 12.36 -18.88
N ARG A 52 -19.34 11.11 -18.68
CA ARG A 52 -20.73 10.62 -18.69
C ARG A 52 -20.95 9.61 -17.56
N PRO A 53 -20.91 10.03 -16.28
CA PRO A 53 -21.04 9.13 -15.12
C PRO A 53 -22.37 8.35 -15.13
N GLU A 54 -23.46 8.98 -15.58
CA GLU A 54 -24.76 8.34 -15.80
C GLU A 54 -24.74 7.24 -16.87
N GLU A 55 -23.79 7.28 -17.81
CA GLU A 55 -23.62 6.26 -18.86
C GLU A 55 -22.65 5.16 -18.49
N LEU A 56 -22.02 5.21 -17.31
CA LEU A 56 -21.02 4.24 -16.88
C LEU A 56 -21.46 3.43 -15.67
N ALA A 57 -22.63 3.73 -15.09
CA ALA A 57 -23.19 2.95 -13.98
C ALA A 57 -23.34 1.45 -14.34
N TRP A 58 -23.67 1.12 -15.59
CA TRP A 58 -23.73 -0.26 -16.08
C TRP A 58 -22.35 -0.94 -16.16
N ALA A 59 -21.28 -0.17 -16.31
CA ALA A 59 -19.91 -0.67 -16.40
C ALA A 59 -19.29 -0.92 -15.01
N SER A 60 -20.04 -0.68 -13.92
CA SER A 60 -19.62 -1.05 -12.58
C SER A 60 -19.56 -2.57 -12.44
N PRO A 61 -18.47 -3.14 -11.88
CA PRO A 61 -18.40 -4.57 -11.56
C PRO A 61 -19.56 -5.07 -10.69
N LYS A 62 -20.18 -4.18 -9.90
CA LYS A 62 -21.35 -4.48 -9.06
C LYS A 62 -22.55 -4.97 -9.87
N VAL A 63 -22.80 -4.39 -11.05
CA VAL A 63 -23.91 -4.81 -11.93
C VAL A 63 -23.66 -6.22 -12.46
N CYS A 64 -22.41 -6.53 -12.81
CA CYS A 64 -22.04 -7.86 -13.30
C CYS A 64 -22.16 -8.93 -12.19
N ALA A 65 -21.86 -8.56 -10.94
CA ALA A 65 -21.90 -9.46 -9.79
C ALA A 65 -23.31 -10.01 -9.49
N GLU A 66 -24.37 -9.32 -9.94
CA GLU A 66 -25.77 -9.76 -9.78
C GLU A 66 -26.06 -11.10 -10.49
N CYS A 67 -25.38 -11.38 -11.60
CA CYS A 67 -25.53 -12.64 -12.36
C CYS A 67 -24.27 -13.50 -12.37
N HIS A 68 -23.08 -12.91 -12.15
CA HIS A 68 -21.78 -13.59 -12.29
C HIS A 68 -20.97 -13.56 -10.99
N THR A 69 -21.55 -14.04 -9.90
CA THR A 69 -20.95 -13.97 -8.56
C THR A 69 -19.57 -14.62 -8.47
N THR A 70 -19.41 -15.85 -8.96
CA THR A 70 -18.11 -16.56 -8.92
C THR A 70 -17.02 -15.82 -9.70
N ALA A 71 -17.33 -15.37 -10.92
CA ALA A 71 -16.36 -14.64 -11.74
C ALA A 71 -15.99 -13.29 -11.09
N HIS A 72 -16.94 -12.60 -10.47
CA HIS A 72 -16.69 -11.37 -9.74
C HIS A 72 -15.81 -11.60 -8.49
N GLU A 73 -16.06 -12.66 -7.72
CA GLU A 73 -15.25 -13.04 -6.56
C GLU A 73 -13.81 -13.43 -6.93
N ASP A 74 -13.62 -14.10 -8.06
CA ASP A 74 -12.30 -14.43 -8.59
C ASP A 74 -11.58 -13.16 -9.09
N TRP A 75 -12.30 -12.29 -9.80
CA TRP A 75 -11.76 -11.01 -10.25
C TRP A 75 -11.32 -10.13 -9.09
N LEU A 76 -12.11 -10.04 -8.00
CA LEU A 76 -11.79 -9.21 -6.83
C LEU A 76 -10.44 -9.56 -6.20
N LYS A 77 -9.99 -10.81 -6.32
CA LYS A 77 -8.70 -11.29 -5.78
C LYS A 77 -7.55 -11.20 -6.78
N SER A 78 -7.82 -10.77 -8.01
CA SER A 78 -6.83 -10.70 -9.08
C SER A 78 -6.04 -9.39 -9.02
N HIS A 79 -4.85 -9.34 -9.64
CA HIS A 79 -4.13 -8.08 -9.79
C HIS A 79 -4.94 -7.04 -10.59
N HIS A 80 -5.85 -7.45 -11.47
CA HIS A 80 -6.66 -6.51 -12.26
C HIS A 80 -7.61 -5.66 -11.39
N SER A 81 -8.18 -6.22 -10.32
CA SER A 81 -9.10 -5.46 -9.45
C SER A 81 -8.37 -4.42 -8.60
N ILE A 82 -7.08 -4.63 -8.35
CA ILE A 82 -6.23 -3.78 -7.48
C ILE A 82 -5.13 -3.05 -8.26
N ALA A 83 -5.12 -3.13 -9.59
CA ALA A 83 -4.07 -2.57 -10.44
C ALA A 83 -4.05 -1.03 -10.45
N ASN A 84 -5.11 -0.36 -10.02
CA ASN A 84 -5.13 1.09 -9.88
C ASN A 84 -5.60 1.43 -8.47
N ARG A 85 -4.77 2.17 -7.75
CA ARG A 85 -5.06 2.57 -6.37
C ARG A 85 -4.54 3.97 -6.10
N LEU A 86 -5.12 4.63 -5.10
CA LEU A 86 -4.51 5.81 -4.51
C LEU A 86 -3.18 5.44 -3.84
N ILE A 87 -2.35 6.46 -3.64
CA ILE A 87 -1.20 6.33 -2.76
C ILE A 87 -1.67 6.01 -1.34
N ILE A 88 -0.98 5.04 -0.73
CA ILE A 88 -1.24 4.57 0.62
C ILE A 88 0.07 4.76 1.37
N PRO A 89 0.17 5.77 2.26
CA PRO A 89 1.43 6.13 2.89
C PRO A 89 2.18 4.93 3.48
N GLU A 90 1.47 4.02 4.13
CA GLU A 90 2.07 2.84 4.76
C GLU A 90 2.57 1.80 3.76
N LYS A 91 1.95 1.70 2.57
CA LYS A 91 2.33 0.74 1.52
C LYS A 91 3.46 1.30 0.64
N ASP A 92 3.45 2.61 0.40
CA ASP A 92 4.31 3.26 -0.57
C ASP A 92 5.57 3.90 0.03
N ALA A 93 5.60 4.13 1.35
CA ALA A 93 6.72 4.79 2.05
C ALA A 93 8.09 4.16 1.76
N GLU A 94 8.17 2.83 1.56
CA GLU A 94 9.44 2.15 1.32
C GLU A 94 10.14 2.61 0.03
N ALA A 95 9.37 2.85 -1.04
CA ALA A 95 9.92 3.32 -2.32
C ALA A 95 10.56 4.71 -2.21
N PHE A 96 10.10 5.54 -1.28
CA PHE A 96 10.54 6.93 -1.08
C PHE A 96 11.53 7.11 0.07
N GLN A 97 12.15 6.02 0.56
CA GLN A 97 13.21 6.12 1.58
C GLN A 97 14.53 6.66 1.02
N VAL A 98 14.73 6.56 -0.30
CA VAL A 98 15.85 7.19 -1.01
C VAL A 98 15.41 8.58 -1.47
N SER A 99 16.31 9.57 -1.39
CA SER A 99 15.99 10.96 -1.76
C SER A 99 16.15 11.24 -3.26
N THR A 100 16.93 10.40 -3.95
CA THR A 100 17.28 10.59 -5.36
C THR A 100 17.48 9.23 -6.01
N ILE A 101 17.02 9.10 -7.24
CA ILE A 101 17.36 8.00 -8.16
C ILE A 101 17.84 8.57 -9.49
N THR A 102 18.52 7.75 -10.28
CA THR A 102 19.02 8.13 -11.60
C THR A 102 18.85 6.95 -12.53
N ASP A 103 18.30 7.20 -13.71
CA ASP A 103 18.16 6.16 -14.73
C ASP A 103 19.48 5.88 -15.46
N GLU A 104 19.50 4.86 -16.29
CA GLU A 104 20.66 4.43 -17.08
C GLU A 104 21.07 5.47 -18.14
N ALA A 105 20.16 6.37 -18.53
CA ALA A 105 20.41 7.48 -19.45
C ALA A 105 20.99 8.73 -18.74
N GLY A 106 21.05 8.72 -17.41
CA GLY A 106 21.56 9.80 -16.56
C GLY A 106 20.51 10.83 -16.15
N VAL A 107 19.21 10.58 -16.37
CA VAL A 107 18.12 11.44 -15.89
C VAL A 107 17.96 11.23 -14.39
N LYS A 108 18.02 12.33 -13.63
CA LYS A 108 17.88 12.32 -12.18
C LYS A 108 16.43 12.56 -11.78
N TYR A 109 15.99 11.88 -10.73
CA TYR A 109 14.70 12.09 -10.09
C TYR A 109 14.89 12.32 -8.60
N ASP A 110 14.31 13.39 -8.08
CA ASP A 110 14.25 13.64 -6.64
C ASP A 110 12.92 13.11 -6.09
N LEU A 111 13.02 12.34 -5.01
CA LEU A 111 11.92 11.64 -4.35
C LEU A 111 11.67 12.32 -3.01
N GLU A 112 10.44 12.80 -2.81
CA GLU A 112 10.05 13.47 -1.58
C GLU A 112 8.92 12.71 -0.90
N HIS A 113 9.03 12.55 0.41
CA HIS A 113 7.99 11.97 1.25
C HIS A 113 7.97 12.68 2.61
N THR A 114 6.86 13.35 2.92
CA THR A 114 6.66 14.06 4.20
C THR A 114 5.25 13.82 4.70
N GLY A 115 5.12 13.12 5.84
CA GLY A 115 3.82 12.73 6.37
C GLY A 115 3.12 11.77 5.41
N ASP A 116 1.97 12.18 4.86
CA ASP A 116 1.19 11.39 3.90
C ASP A 116 1.36 11.89 2.45
N SER A 117 2.24 12.88 2.23
CA SER A 117 2.47 13.50 0.92
C SER A 117 3.72 12.94 0.26
N PHE A 118 3.62 12.69 -1.04
CA PHE A 118 4.67 12.10 -1.88
C PHE A 118 4.85 12.91 -3.15
N ALA A 119 6.07 13.03 -3.65
CA ALA A 119 6.36 13.65 -4.94
C ALA A 119 7.55 12.97 -5.64
N ILE A 120 7.53 12.99 -6.98
CA ILE A 120 8.69 12.59 -7.79
C ILE A 120 8.96 13.70 -8.80
N LEU A 121 10.13 14.32 -8.68
CA LEU A 121 10.56 15.44 -9.50
C LEU A 121 11.62 14.95 -10.48
N GLU A 122 11.28 14.88 -11.76
CA GLU A 122 12.24 14.61 -12.83
C GLU A 122 13.07 15.86 -13.14
N GLU A 123 14.39 15.71 -13.30
CA GLU A 123 15.27 16.80 -13.72
C GLU A 123 15.08 17.10 -15.22
N ASN A 124 14.81 18.36 -15.55
CA ASN A 124 14.48 18.82 -16.92
C ASN A 124 13.26 18.08 -17.53
N PRO A 125 12.09 18.09 -16.86
CA PRO A 125 10.94 17.34 -17.31
C PRO A 125 10.38 17.92 -18.62
N PRO A 126 9.65 17.12 -19.43
CA PRO A 126 8.96 17.65 -20.61
C PRO A 126 7.93 18.72 -20.20
N ALA A 127 7.70 19.71 -21.07
CA ALA A 127 6.79 20.84 -20.81
C ALA A 127 5.32 20.46 -20.48
N THR A 128 4.95 19.18 -20.66
CA THR A 128 3.65 18.65 -20.28
C THR A 128 3.53 18.29 -18.80
N MET A 129 4.65 18.12 -18.10
CA MET A 129 4.72 17.83 -16.67
C MET A 129 4.74 19.13 -15.86
N PRO A 130 4.20 19.14 -14.63
CA PRO A 130 4.38 20.25 -13.70
C PRO A 130 5.87 20.53 -13.43
N GLU A 131 6.24 21.81 -13.35
CA GLU A 131 7.59 22.21 -12.94
C GLU A 131 7.73 22.14 -11.40
N GLY A 132 8.84 21.62 -10.89
CA GLY A 132 9.19 21.68 -9.46
C GLY A 132 8.40 20.76 -8.52
N SER A 133 8.30 21.15 -7.24
CA SER A 133 7.66 20.39 -6.13
C SER A 133 6.14 20.22 -6.25
N ASP A 134 5.55 20.69 -7.35
CA ASP A 134 4.12 20.58 -7.65
C ASP A 134 3.81 19.26 -8.39
N ASN A 135 4.67 18.24 -8.28
CA ASN A 135 4.48 16.90 -8.84
C ASN A 135 3.99 15.90 -7.76
N PRO A 136 2.78 16.09 -7.17
CA PRO A 136 2.30 15.16 -6.17
C PRO A 136 2.08 13.81 -6.82
N VAL A 137 2.48 12.76 -6.13
CA VAL A 137 2.07 11.40 -6.45
C VAL A 137 0.73 11.16 -5.79
N ILE A 138 -0.30 10.96 -6.61
CA ILE A 138 -1.67 10.77 -6.11
C ILE A 138 -2.09 9.30 -6.11
N GLY A 139 -1.43 8.48 -6.92
CA GLY A 139 -1.84 7.10 -7.16
C GLY A 139 -0.73 6.22 -7.67
N VAL A 140 -1.07 4.95 -7.85
CA VAL A 140 -0.19 3.90 -8.32
C VAL A 140 -0.95 3.03 -9.31
N ILE A 141 -0.30 2.72 -10.43
CA ILE A 141 -0.74 1.70 -11.39
C ILE A 141 0.21 0.50 -11.34
N GLY A 142 -0.36 -0.70 -11.37
CA GLY A 142 0.33 -1.98 -11.16
C GLY A 142 0.19 -2.51 -9.74
N GLU A 143 0.48 -3.82 -9.56
CA GLU A 143 0.51 -4.48 -8.24
C GLU A 143 1.74 -5.37 -8.09
N THR A 144 1.98 -6.29 -9.02
CA THR A 144 3.20 -7.12 -9.10
C THR A 144 3.38 -7.51 -10.55
N PRO A 145 4.60 -7.42 -11.13
CA PRO A 145 5.89 -7.24 -10.44
C PRO A 145 6.33 -5.78 -10.24
N LEU A 146 5.48 -4.79 -10.53
CA LEU A 146 5.90 -3.39 -10.53
C LEU A 146 4.79 -2.43 -10.10
N TRP A 147 5.21 -1.26 -9.62
CA TRP A 147 4.39 -0.10 -9.29
C TRP A 147 4.90 1.14 -10.03
N GLN A 148 4.05 1.74 -10.85
CA GLN A 148 4.31 3.04 -11.46
C GLN A 148 3.45 4.10 -10.78
N TYR A 149 4.09 5.19 -10.37
CA TYR A 149 3.42 6.28 -9.67
C TYR A 149 2.75 7.24 -10.65
N LEU A 150 1.54 7.69 -10.28
CA LEU A 150 0.70 8.56 -11.09
C LEU A 150 0.85 10.00 -10.62
N VAL A 151 1.38 10.83 -11.51
CA VAL A 151 1.59 12.27 -11.30
C VAL A 151 0.56 13.05 -12.14
N PRO A 152 -0.19 14.00 -11.56
CA PRO A 152 -1.07 14.90 -12.30
C PRO A 152 -0.32 15.78 -13.29
N THR A 153 -0.93 15.98 -14.45
CA THR A 153 -0.45 16.89 -15.50
C THR A 153 -1.59 17.79 -15.97
N SER A 154 -1.29 18.70 -16.90
CA SER A 154 -2.27 19.67 -17.40
C SER A 154 -3.56 19.04 -17.93
N LYS A 155 -4.70 19.70 -17.69
CA LYS A 155 -6.04 19.29 -18.16
C LYS A 155 -6.53 17.95 -17.57
N GLY A 156 -6.19 17.66 -16.31
CA GLY A 156 -6.69 16.48 -15.59
C GLY A 156 -6.15 15.15 -16.10
N ARG A 157 -5.02 15.16 -16.81
CA ARG A 157 -4.33 13.93 -17.24
C ARG A 157 -3.39 13.45 -16.15
N LEU A 158 -3.13 12.15 -16.11
CA LEU A 158 -2.13 11.54 -15.24
C LEU A 158 -1.01 10.95 -16.09
N GLN A 159 0.22 11.02 -15.59
CA GLN A 159 1.40 10.50 -16.26
C GLN A 159 2.21 9.65 -15.28
N THR A 160 2.72 8.53 -15.78
CA THR A 160 3.76 7.74 -15.11
C THR A 160 5.13 8.18 -15.60
N GLN A 161 6.11 8.17 -14.72
CA GLN A 161 7.53 8.35 -15.08
C GLN A 161 8.16 7.01 -15.51
N ALA A 162 9.34 7.07 -16.12
CA ALA A 162 10.08 5.88 -16.56
C ALA A 162 10.57 5.04 -15.37
N MET A 163 11.03 5.72 -14.31
CA MET A 163 11.43 5.07 -13.07
C MET A 163 10.22 4.42 -12.39
N THR A 164 10.38 3.14 -12.11
CA THR A 164 9.34 2.24 -11.63
C THR A 164 9.86 1.48 -10.43
N TRP A 165 9.01 1.25 -9.44
CA TRP A 165 9.37 0.50 -8.24
C TRP A 165 9.02 -0.98 -8.39
N ASP A 166 9.96 -1.86 -8.12
CA ASP A 166 9.73 -3.30 -7.93
C ASP A 166 9.44 -3.57 -6.44
N PRO A 167 8.19 -3.84 -6.03
CA PRO A 167 7.85 -4.10 -4.63
C PRO A 167 8.34 -5.47 -4.12
N HIS A 168 8.77 -6.37 -5.00
CA HIS A 168 9.33 -7.66 -4.63
C HIS A 168 10.81 -7.55 -4.28
N ASN A 169 11.59 -6.95 -5.19
CA ASN A 169 13.04 -6.79 -5.03
C ASN A 169 13.41 -5.52 -4.23
N LYS A 170 12.45 -4.61 -4.05
CA LYS A 170 12.61 -3.34 -3.34
C LYS A 170 13.64 -2.43 -3.99
N GLU A 171 13.53 -2.29 -5.30
CA GLU A 171 14.45 -1.49 -6.09
C GLU A 171 13.71 -0.65 -7.13
N TRP A 172 14.33 0.48 -7.47
CA TRP A 172 13.91 1.30 -8.59
C TRP A 172 14.61 0.81 -9.86
N PHE A 173 13.87 0.74 -10.95
CA PHE A 173 14.39 0.39 -12.27
C PHE A 173 13.70 1.24 -13.35
N ASN A 174 14.33 1.37 -14.51
CA ASN A 174 13.70 1.99 -15.66
C ASN A 174 12.82 0.97 -16.40
N VAL A 175 11.54 1.26 -16.57
CA VAL A 175 10.59 0.36 -17.26
C VAL A 175 10.97 0.10 -18.73
N PHE A 176 11.80 0.96 -19.32
CA PHE A 176 12.30 0.81 -20.68
C PHE A 176 13.67 0.10 -20.75
N GLY A 177 14.23 -0.30 -19.61
CA GLY A 177 15.55 -0.94 -19.52
C GLY A 177 16.64 -0.06 -20.14
N ASP A 178 17.49 -0.67 -20.96
CA ASP A 178 18.63 0.02 -21.60
C ASP A 178 18.23 0.93 -22.78
N GLU A 179 16.93 1.08 -23.07
CA GLU A 179 16.48 1.93 -24.16
C GLU A 179 16.64 3.42 -23.78
N ASN A 180 17.63 4.08 -24.37
CA ASN A 180 17.90 5.49 -24.18
C ASN A 180 16.81 6.36 -24.83
N ARG A 181 15.70 6.54 -24.12
CA ARG A 181 14.60 7.43 -24.51
C ARG A 181 14.82 8.79 -23.89
N ARG A 182 15.45 9.69 -24.65
CA ARG A 182 15.42 11.12 -24.34
C ARG A 182 14.08 11.68 -24.82
N PRO A 183 13.42 12.56 -24.03
CA PRO A 183 12.25 13.31 -24.48
C PRO A 183 12.50 14.07 -25.79
#